data_AF-A0A0F4IE13-F1
#
_entry.id   AF-A0A0F4IE13-F1
#
_cell.length_a   1.000
_cell.length_b   1.000
_cell.length_c   1.000
_cell.angle_alpha   90.00
_cell.angle_beta   90.00
_cell.angle_gamma   90.00
#
_symmetry.space_group_name_H-M   'P 1'
#
loop_
_entity.id
_entity.type
_entity.pdbx_description
1 polymer ?
#
loop_
_entity_poly.entity_id
_entity_poly.type
_entity_poly.pdbx_seq_one_letter_code
_entity_poly.pdbx_strand_id
1 'polypeptide(L)'
;MRGGAGGLLDGARVSAGARAALRADAGRYTWAAAAVGSQNAASYQLASGRPVMPLGGFNGSDPSPTPERFKAYVKAGKIHYFIAQGGLEGAGELRTGGRAGGQGGPGGSASTAIDSWVRANFKAVTIGGTTFYDLTAPSTGAS
;
A
#
# COMPACT_ATOMS: atom_id res chain seq x y z
N MET A 1 -21.83 -28.16 -19.87
CA MET A 1 -22.02 -26.73 -20.22
C MET A 1 -20.93 -25.95 -19.49
N ARG A 2 -19.92 -25.42 -20.21
CA ARG A 2 -19.61 -23.97 -20.33
C ARG A 2 -19.89 -23.19 -19.03
N GLY A 3 -18.96 -22.51 -18.36
CA GLY A 3 -17.56 -22.18 -18.62
C GLY A 3 -17.07 -21.35 -17.42
N GLY A 4 -15.79 -21.49 -17.07
CA GLY A 4 -15.19 -20.83 -15.93
C GLY A 4 -15.20 -19.30 -16.07
N ALA A 5 -15.82 -18.64 -15.10
CA ALA A 5 -15.70 -17.20 -14.85
C ALA A 5 -14.80 -16.92 -13.63
N GLY A 6 -13.83 -17.79 -13.36
CA GLY A 6 -12.96 -17.72 -12.18
C GLY A 6 -11.55 -17.22 -12.46
N GLY A 7 -11.36 -16.38 -13.50
CA GLY A 7 -10.02 -15.93 -13.90
C GLY A 7 -9.91 -14.51 -14.45
N LEU A 8 -11.01 -13.74 -14.48
CA LEU A 8 -11.02 -12.36 -14.97
C LEU A 8 -11.44 -11.33 -13.90
N LEU A 9 -11.75 -11.79 -12.68
CA LEU A 9 -12.23 -10.97 -11.55
C LEU A 9 -11.29 -11.02 -10.33
N ASP A 10 -10.15 -11.69 -10.46
CA ASP A 10 -9.18 -11.88 -9.38
C ASP A 10 -8.32 -10.64 -9.15
N GLY A 11 -8.93 -9.57 -8.62
CA GLY A 11 -8.20 -8.53 -7.92
C GLY A 11 -7.39 -9.20 -6.81
N ALA A 12 -6.09 -9.37 -7.04
CA ALA A 12 -5.22 -10.26 -6.29
C ALA A 12 -5.45 -10.15 -4.77
N ARG A 13 -6.16 -11.15 -4.21
CA ARG A 13 -6.25 -11.52 -2.79
C ARG A 13 -6.37 -10.38 -1.78
N VAL A 14 -7.11 -9.31 -2.08
CA VAL A 14 -7.43 -8.30 -1.05
C VAL A 14 -8.40 -8.94 -0.05
N SER A 15 -7.94 -9.13 1.19
CA SER A 15 -8.72 -9.79 2.24
C SER A 15 -10.02 -9.04 2.56
N ALA A 16 -11.02 -9.75 3.10
CA ALA A 16 -12.26 -9.10 3.57
C ALA A 16 -11.98 -8.00 4.60
N GLY A 17 -11.00 -8.22 5.50
CA GLY A 17 -10.54 -7.23 6.45
C GLY A 17 -9.93 -6.00 5.78
N ALA A 18 -9.02 -6.17 4.83
CA ALA A 18 -8.40 -5.06 4.10
C ALA A 18 -9.47 -4.23 3.34
N ARG A 19 -10.42 -4.90 2.67
CA ARG A 19 -11.53 -4.22 2.00
C ARG A 19 -12.40 -3.42 2.98
N ALA A 20 -12.69 -3.97 4.15
CA ALA A 20 -13.47 -3.30 5.18
C ALA A 20 -12.72 -2.07 5.74
N ALA A 21 -11.43 -2.22 6.03
CA ALA A 21 -10.58 -1.13 6.51
C ALA A 21 -10.51 0.03 5.52
N LEU A 22 -10.37 -0.26 4.22
CA LEU A 22 -10.35 0.78 3.19
C LEU A 22 -11.69 1.48 3.00
N ARG A 23 -12.82 0.83 3.32
CA ARG A 23 -14.15 1.46 3.26
C ARG A 23 -14.48 2.26 4.51
N ALA A 24 -13.94 1.87 5.66
CA ALA A 24 -14.16 2.56 6.92
C ALA A 24 -13.68 4.02 6.81
N ASP A 25 -14.56 4.96 7.14
CA ASP A 25 -14.30 6.40 7.13
C ASP A 25 -13.74 6.97 5.81
N ALA A 26 -13.82 6.24 4.71
CA ALA A 26 -13.19 6.61 3.44
C ALA A 26 -13.68 7.97 2.89
N GLY A 27 -14.88 8.41 3.26
CA GLY A 27 -15.42 9.72 2.88
C GLY A 27 -14.71 10.91 3.52
N ARG A 28 -13.89 10.69 4.56
CA ARG A 28 -13.08 11.74 5.22
C ARG A 28 -11.77 12.03 4.50
N TYR A 29 -11.38 11.17 3.56
CA TYR A 29 -10.07 11.20 2.91
C TYR A 29 -10.24 11.33 1.39
N THR A 30 -9.27 11.96 0.73
CA THR A 30 -9.21 11.93 -0.74
C THR A 30 -8.84 10.54 -1.24
N TRP A 31 -7.93 9.87 -0.53
CA TRP A 31 -7.51 8.50 -0.82
C TRP A 31 -7.65 7.64 0.44
N ALA A 32 -8.35 6.52 0.32
CA ALA A 32 -8.47 5.53 1.39
C ALA A 32 -7.11 4.88 1.71
N ALA A 33 -6.24 4.76 0.69
CA ALA A 33 -4.86 4.36 0.92
C ALA A 33 -3.91 4.85 -0.18
N ALA A 34 -2.62 4.73 0.07
CA ALA A 34 -1.56 4.76 -0.93
C ALA A 34 -0.86 3.40 -1.01
N ALA A 35 -0.48 2.98 -2.22
CA ALA A 35 0.18 1.70 -2.46
C ALA A 35 1.28 1.85 -3.53
N VAL A 36 2.42 1.19 -3.33
CA VAL A 36 3.50 1.14 -4.34
C VAL A 36 3.06 0.27 -5.53
N GLY A 37 3.22 0.82 -6.74
CA GLY A 37 2.81 0.20 -7.99
C GLY A 37 1.34 0.45 -8.33
N SER A 38 1.07 0.86 -9.58
CA SER A 38 -0.29 1.16 -10.05
C SER A 38 -1.19 -0.08 -10.09
N GLN A 39 -0.64 -1.27 -10.38
CA GLN A 39 -1.39 -2.52 -10.37
C GLN A 39 -1.90 -2.89 -8.96
N ASN A 40 -1.05 -2.65 -7.95
CA ASN A 40 -1.40 -2.90 -6.56
C ASN A 40 -2.50 -1.93 -6.12
N ALA A 41 -2.30 -0.64 -6.38
CA ALA A 41 -3.31 0.39 -6.11
C ALA A 41 -4.65 0.08 -6.80
N ALA A 42 -4.62 -0.32 -8.07
CA ALA A 42 -5.81 -0.71 -8.82
C ALA A 42 -6.54 -1.90 -8.19
N SER A 43 -5.82 -2.92 -7.73
CA SER A 43 -6.41 -4.09 -7.07
C SER A 43 -7.18 -3.71 -5.80
N TYR A 44 -6.60 -2.85 -4.95
CA TYR A 44 -7.29 -2.34 -3.75
C TYR A 44 -8.45 -1.41 -4.09
N GLN A 45 -8.31 -0.57 -5.10
CA GLN A 45 -9.37 0.33 -5.55
C GLN A 45 -10.58 -0.45 -6.06
N LEU A 46 -10.38 -1.47 -6.91
CA LEU A 46 -11.46 -2.32 -7.41
C LEU A 46 -12.12 -3.11 -6.28
N ALA A 47 -11.33 -3.66 -5.36
CA ALA A 47 -11.83 -4.48 -4.26
C ALA A 47 -12.60 -3.69 -3.19
N SER A 48 -12.20 -2.43 -2.94
CA SER A 48 -12.82 -1.56 -1.93
C SER A 48 -13.88 -0.62 -2.51
N GLY A 49 -13.80 -0.31 -3.81
CA GLY A 49 -14.58 0.75 -4.46
C GLY A 49 -14.19 2.15 -3.97
N ARG A 50 -12.99 2.33 -3.41
CA ARG A 50 -12.49 3.60 -2.84
C ARG A 50 -11.22 4.04 -3.56
N PRO A 51 -10.94 5.35 -3.68
CA PRO A 51 -9.73 5.83 -4.34
C PRO A 51 -8.47 5.35 -3.61
N VAL A 52 -7.52 4.79 -4.36
CA VAL A 52 -6.20 4.38 -3.85
C VAL A 52 -5.12 5.09 -4.67
N MET A 53 -4.21 5.79 -4.00
CA MET A 53 -3.11 6.50 -4.64
C MET A 53 -2.02 5.51 -5.08
N PRO A 54 -1.69 5.44 -6.38
CA PRO A 54 -0.52 4.70 -6.83
C PRO A 54 0.75 5.49 -6.52
N LEU A 55 1.78 4.81 -6.02
CA LEU A 55 3.13 5.35 -5.89
C LEU A 55 4.02 4.70 -6.94
N GLY A 56 4.54 5.51 -7.85
CA GLY A 56 5.59 5.15 -8.79
C GLY A 56 5.22 4.35 -10.04
N GLY A 57 4.10 4.62 -10.70
CA GLY A 57 3.81 3.97 -11.98
C GLY A 57 3.65 2.45 -11.84
N PHE A 58 3.81 1.70 -12.93
CA PHE A 58 3.53 0.26 -12.96
C PHE A 58 4.36 -0.56 -11.97
N ASN A 59 5.66 -0.26 -11.87
CA ASN A 59 6.64 -0.98 -11.03
C ASN A 59 7.10 -0.20 -9.79
N GLY A 60 6.46 0.92 -9.46
CA GLY A 60 6.93 1.79 -8.37
C GLY A 60 8.07 2.75 -8.76
N SER A 61 8.58 2.69 -9.99
CA SER A 61 9.74 3.45 -10.51
C SER A 61 9.48 4.92 -10.86
N ASP A 62 8.25 5.32 -11.17
CA ASP A 62 7.98 6.71 -11.55
C ASP A 62 8.23 7.65 -10.35
N PRO A 63 8.76 8.86 -10.55
CA PRO A 63 8.96 9.82 -9.47
C PRO A 63 7.66 10.54 -9.09
N SER A 64 6.55 9.81 -8.96
CA SER A 64 5.22 10.36 -8.71
C SER A 64 4.46 9.56 -7.65
N PRO A 65 3.93 10.24 -6.60
CA PRO A 65 4.25 11.61 -6.19
C PRO A 65 5.71 11.74 -5.69
N THR A 66 6.22 12.97 -5.58
CA THR A 66 7.49 13.18 -4.85
C THR A 66 7.29 12.92 -3.35
N PRO A 67 8.36 12.58 -2.60
CA PRO A 67 8.26 12.38 -1.15
C PRO A 67 7.69 13.59 -0.41
N GLU A 68 8.04 14.80 -0.81
CA GLU A 68 7.57 16.05 -0.20
C GLU A 68 6.07 16.22 -0.40
N ARG A 69 5.59 15.96 -1.63
CA ARG A 69 4.17 16.02 -1.96
C ARG A 69 3.38 14.96 -1.21
N PHE A 70 3.90 13.75 -1.09
CA PHE A 70 3.28 12.69 -0.30
C PHE A 70 3.14 13.11 1.17
N LYS A 71 4.21 13.61 1.79
CA LYS A 71 4.19 14.13 3.16
C LYS A 71 3.17 15.26 3.35
N ALA A 72 3.07 16.17 2.38
CA ALA A 72 2.08 17.25 2.41
C ALA A 72 0.65 16.71 2.37
N TYR A 73 0.36 15.66 1.59
CA TYR A 73 -0.95 15.01 1.57
C TYR A 73 -1.27 14.30 2.89
N VAL A 74 -0.29 13.64 3.51
CA VAL A 74 -0.46 13.02 4.82
C VAL A 74 -0.74 14.08 5.89
N LYS A 75 0.05 15.16 5.94
CA LYS A 75 -0.16 16.27 6.88
C LYS A 75 -1.52 16.95 6.69
N ALA A 76 -2.00 17.03 5.45
CA ALA A 76 -3.32 17.58 5.12
C ALA A 76 -4.48 16.59 5.38
N GLY A 77 -4.21 15.40 5.92
CA GLY A 77 -5.23 14.38 6.20
C GLY A 77 -5.89 13.82 4.94
N LYS A 78 -5.22 13.85 3.78
CA LYS A 78 -5.80 13.41 2.51
C LYS A 78 -5.70 11.90 2.27
N ILE A 79 -4.82 11.22 3.01
CA ILE A 79 -4.53 9.78 2.84
C ILE A 79 -4.71 9.11 4.20
N HIS A 80 -5.53 8.06 4.27
CA HIS A 80 -5.76 7.31 5.51
C HIS A 80 -4.65 6.29 5.77
N TYR A 81 -4.48 5.31 4.87
CA TYR A 81 -3.47 4.26 5.04
C TYR A 81 -2.35 4.33 4.02
N PHE A 82 -1.18 3.79 4.38
CA PHE A 82 -0.17 3.34 3.43
C PHE A 82 -0.09 1.82 3.46
N ILE A 83 -0.17 1.19 2.30
CA ILE A 83 -0.09 -0.27 2.14
C ILE A 83 1.36 -0.58 1.78
N ALA A 84 2.08 -1.16 2.74
CA ALA A 84 3.42 -1.64 2.47
C ALA A 84 3.37 -2.73 1.41
N GLN A 85 4.36 -2.75 0.50
CA GLN A 85 4.55 -3.95 -0.29
C GLN A 85 4.81 -5.11 0.66
N GLY A 86 3.96 -6.12 0.59
CA GLY A 86 4.22 -7.39 1.25
C GLY A 86 5.50 -7.96 0.68
N GLY A 87 6.60 -7.86 1.44
CA GLY A 87 7.47 -9.01 1.55
C GLY A 87 6.58 -10.18 1.94
N LEU A 88 6.79 -11.33 1.32
CA LEU A 88 6.06 -12.57 1.58
C LEU A 88 6.31 -13.07 3.02
N GLU A 89 5.92 -12.31 4.04
CA GLU A 89 6.07 -12.69 5.45
C GLU A 89 4.89 -13.55 5.95
N GLY A 90 3.99 -13.95 5.05
CA GLY A 90 2.84 -14.80 5.35
C GLY A 90 2.78 -16.14 4.59
N ALA A 91 3.80 -16.47 3.79
CA ALA A 91 3.91 -17.79 3.15
C ALA A 91 5.18 -18.46 3.66
N GLY A 92 5.01 -19.37 4.63
CA GLY A 92 6.09 -20.24 5.08
C GLY A 92 6.78 -20.92 3.91
N GLU A 93 8.09 -21.12 4.07
CA GLU A 93 8.96 -21.95 3.25
C GLU A 93 8.88 -21.74 1.72
N LEU A 94 9.68 -20.78 1.25
CA LEU A 94 10.68 -20.93 0.18
C LEU A 94 10.92 -19.53 -0.39
N ARG A 95 11.94 -18.82 0.12
CA ARG A 95 12.91 -18.06 -0.69
C ARG A 95 14.19 -17.91 0.11
N THR A 96 15.10 -18.85 -0.13
CA THR A 96 16.54 -18.68 0.08
C THR A 96 16.97 -17.29 -0.42
N GLY A 97 17.57 -16.50 0.47
CA GLY A 97 18.45 -15.39 0.11
C GLY A 97 17.79 -14.17 -0.53
N GLY A 98 17.38 -13.21 0.30
CA GLY A 98 17.03 -11.87 -0.18
C GLY A 98 16.97 -10.87 0.96
N ARG A 99 18.15 -10.40 1.39
CA ARG A 99 18.28 -9.27 2.31
C ARG A 99 17.37 -8.13 1.84
N ALA A 100 16.48 -7.68 2.71
CA ALA A 100 15.94 -6.32 2.66
C ALA A 100 17.14 -5.35 2.58
N GLY A 101 17.31 -4.68 1.44
CA GLY A 101 18.43 -3.74 1.24
C GLY A 101 19.11 -3.74 -0.14
N GLY A 102 18.54 -4.35 -1.18
CA GLY A 102 19.10 -4.31 -2.53
C GLY A 102 18.37 -3.33 -3.46
N GLN A 103 19.10 -2.36 -3.99
CA GLN A 103 18.77 -1.52 -5.14
C GLN A 103 18.31 -2.39 -6.33
N GLY A 104 17.02 -2.76 -6.40
CA GLY A 104 16.50 -3.67 -7.44
C GLY A 104 15.16 -4.37 -7.16
N GLY A 105 14.48 -4.09 -6.04
CA GLY A 105 13.07 -4.46 -5.86
C GLY A 105 12.12 -3.54 -6.67
N PRO A 106 10.83 -3.90 -6.83
CA PRO A 106 9.82 -2.96 -7.31
C PRO A 106 9.84 -1.71 -6.42
N GLY A 107 9.96 -0.51 -7.02
CA GLY A 107 10.14 0.76 -6.30
C GLY A 107 11.31 1.59 -6.83
N GLY A 108 11.00 2.76 -7.37
CA GLY A 108 11.96 3.83 -7.68
C GLY A 108 12.33 4.61 -6.43
N SER A 109 13.35 5.47 -6.55
CA SER A 109 13.92 6.24 -5.44
C SER A 109 12.86 7.01 -4.63
N ALA A 110 11.86 7.60 -5.30
CA ALA A 110 10.76 8.30 -4.65
C ALA A 110 9.88 7.38 -3.79
N SER A 111 9.43 6.25 -4.34
CA SER A 111 8.60 5.28 -3.63
C SER A 111 9.33 4.67 -2.42
N THR A 112 10.62 4.38 -2.56
CA THR A 112 11.47 3.88 -1.45
C THR A 112 11.63 4.90 -0.34
N ALA A 113 11.83 6.18 -0.68
CA ALA A 113 11.92 7.26 0.29
C ALA A 113 10.58 7.48 1.04
N ILE A 114 9.45 7.33 0.35
CA ILE A 114 8.12 7.38 0.96
C ILE A 114 7.91 6.21 1.92
N ASP A 115 8.17 4.97 1.47
CA ASP A 115 8.04 3.77 2.31
C ASP A 115 8.87 3.89 3.59
N SER A 116 10.15 4.26 3.46
CA SER A 116 11.05 4.42 4.61
C SER A 116 10.57 5.49 5.59
N TRP A 117 10.10 6.63 5.09
CA TRP A 117 9.54 7.68 5.93
C TRP A 117 8.28 7.22 6.65
N VAL A 118 7.38 6.52 5.96
CA VAL A 118 6.14 6.01 6.58
C VAL A 118 6.46 5.03 7.71
N ARG A 119 7.36 4.07 7.47
CA ARG A 119 7.75 3.07 8.47
C ARG A 119 8.34 3.68 9.73
N ALA A 120 9.08 4.78 9.58
CA ALA A 120 9.70 5.47 10.70
C ALA A 120 8.69 6.31 11.52
N ASN A 121 7.64 6.82 10.90
CA ASN A 121 6.78 7.86 11.49
C ASN A 121 5.37 7.38 11.88
N PHE A 122 4.93 6.20 11.44
CA PHE A 122 3.56 5.74 11.64
C PHE A 122 3.49 4.32 12.18
N LYS A 123 2.36 4.00 12.82
CA LYS A 123 2.11 2.69 13.39
C LYS A 123 1.74 1.67 12.31
N ALA A 124 2.43 0.53 12.31
CA ALA A 124 2.06 -0.63 11.51
C ALA A 124 0.82 -1.33 12.10
N VAL A 125 -0.12 -1.71 11.23
CA VAL A 125 -1.36 -2.42 11.54
C VAL A 125 -1.52 -3.55 10.53
N THR A 126 -1.58 -4.79 11.02
CA THR A 126 -1.78 -5.96 10.15
C THR A 126 -3.27 -6.26 10.02
N ILE A 127 -3.81 -6.18 8.80
CA ILE A 127 -5.23 -6.41 8.51
C ILE A 127 -5.36 -7.51 7.46
N GLY A 128 -5.88 -8.66 7.87
CA GLY A 128 -6.09 -9.83 7.01
C GLY A 128 -4.82 -10.27 6.26
N GLY A 129 -3.68 -10.28 6.95
CA GLY A 129 -2.39 -10.73 6.43
C GLY A 129 -1.58 -9.68 5.66
N THR A 130 -2.09 -8.44 5.53
CA THR A 130 -1.38 -7.33 4.89
C THR A 130 -1.02 -6.27 5.91
N THR A 131 0.20 -5.73 5.83
CA THR A 131 0.67 -4.63 6.67
C THR A 131 0.24 -3.28 6.10
N PHE A 132 -0.59 -2.57 6.86
CA PHE A 132 -0.95 -1.18 6.65
C PHE A 132 -0.17 -0.30 7.62
N TYR A 133 0.00 0.97 7.28
CA TYR A 133 0.45 2.01 8.20
C TYR A 133 -0.65 3.07 8.29
N ASP A 134 -1.11 3.36 9.49
CA ASP A 134 -2.12 4.39 9.73
C ASP A 134 -1.47 5.77 9.70
N LEU A 135 -1.72 6.52 8.63
CA LEU A 135 -1.12 7.84 8.41
C LEU A 135 -1.78 8.95 9.24
N THR A 136 -2.81 8.61 10.01
CA THR A 136 -3.47 9.49 10.98
C THR A 136 -3.01 9.27 12.41
N ALA A 137 -2.22 8.21 12.66
CA ALA A 137 -1.67 7.85 13.95
C ALA A 137 -0.13 7.84 13.93
N PRO A 138 0.54 8.99 14.14
CA PRO A 138 1.98 9.05 14.28
C PRO A 138 2.49 8.12 15.38
N SER A 139 3.63 7.47 15.16
CA SER A 139 4.34 6.77 16.24
C SER A 139 4.83 7.81 17.25
N THR A 140 4.68 7.55 18.54
CA THR A 140 4.92 8.50 19.66
C THR A 140 6.40 8.95 19.83
N GLY A 141 7.23 8.88 18.78
CA GLY A 141 8.61 9.35 18.75
C GLY A 141 8.90 10.40 17.66
N ALA A 142 7.90 10.84 16.90
CA ALA A 142 8.04 11.95 15.96
C ALA A 142 7.82 13.29 16.69
N SER A 143 8.82 13.73 17.46
CA SER A 143 8.92 15.07 18.06
C SER A 143 9.88 15.94 17.26
#